data_AF-A0AAD5KD30-F1
#
_entry.id   AF-A0AAD5KD30-F1
#
_cell.length_a   1.000
_cell.length_b   1.000
_cell.length_c   1.000
_cell.angle_alpha   90.00
_cell.angle_beta   90.00
_cell.angle_gamma   90.00
#
_symmetry.space_group_name_H-M   'P 1'
#
loop_
_entity.id
_entity.type
_entity.pdbx_description
1 polymer ?
#
loop_
_entity_poly.entity_id
_entity_poly.type
_entity_poly.pdbx_seq_one_letter_code
_entity_poly.pdbx_strand_id
1 'polypeptide(L)'
;MNELLTTEETFLDHLTIIKRIFMDPLMEAASAQPKPFVHLKDVQTIFAYIPQLIMLSTSFLRRLHEAIEHGGDIGTAFCDYLDQFDVYISYAANYSKAQRYASNARNIICRHYVQEKKMNRMLLADYIIEPIQRIPRYCLLLKDLKRHSSPTDPDYASIDRALKSMTALAHAMNSIQ
;
A
#
# COMPACT_ATOMS: atom_id res chain seq x y z
N MET A 1 8.55 5.09 -17.56
CA MET A 1 7.75 3.88 -17.31
C MET A 1 8.41 2.95 -16.29
N ASN A 2 9.72 2.68 -16.40
CA ASN A 2 10.46 1.87 -15.41
C ASN A 2 10.27 2.33 -13.95
N GLU A 3 10.19 3.64 -13.70
CA GLU A 3 9.97 4.18 -12.35
C GLU A 3 8.65 3.69 -11.71
N LEU A 4 7.56 3.56 -12.47
CA LEU A 4 6.28 3.08 -11.94
C LEU A 4 6.40 1.63 -11.47
N LEU A 5 7.00 0.76 -12.29
CA LEU A 5 7.23 -0.65 -11.94
C LEU A 5 8.16 -0.77 -10.73
N THR A 6 9.34 -0.15 -10.78
CA THR A 6 10.33 -0.26 -9.71
C THR A 6 9.77 0.24 -8.38
N THR A 7 9.02 1.34 -8.39
CA THR A 7 8.41 1.86 -7.16
C THR A 7 7.21 1.04 -6.71
N GLU A 8 6.51 0.33 -7.59
CA GLU A 8 5.43 -0.61 -7.22
C GLU A 8 5.99 -1.91 -6.64
N GLU A 9 7.05 -2.46 -7.22
CA GLU A 9 7.80 -3.59 -6.68
C GLU A 9 8.31 -3.28 -5.27
N THR A 10 8.94 -2.12 -5.09
CA THR A 10 9.41 -1.67 -3.79
C THR A 10 8.25 -1.54 -2.78
N PHE A 11 7.11 -0.98 -3.22
CA PHE A 11 5.94 -0.86 -2.37
C PHE A 11 5.36 -2.22 -1.95
N LEU A 12 5.29 -3.18 -2.88
CA LEU A 12 4.83 -4.54 -2.60
C LEU A 12 5.80 -5.28 -1.64
N ASP A 13 7.11 -5.10 -1.83
CA ASP A 13 8.13 -5.65 -0.94
C ASP A 13 7.97 -5.10 0.48
N HIS A 14 7.75 -3.79 0.61
CA HIS A 14 7.49 -3.14 1.89
C HIS A 14 6.22 -3.68 2.56
N LEU A 15 5.10 -3.81 1.83
CA LEU A 15 3.89 -4.44 2.37
C LEU A 15 4.12 -5.89 2.82
N THR A 16 4.92 -6.63 2.06
CA THR A 16 5.28 -8.02 2.39
C THR A 16 6.17 -8.09 3.63
N ILE A 17 7.08 -7.13 3.81
CA ILE A 17 7.88 -6.96 5.03
C ILE A 17 6.96 -6.67 6.23
N ILE A 18 5.99 -5.76 6.09
CA ILE A 18 4.98 -5.48 7.14
C ILE A 18 4.32 -6.79 7.57
N LYS A 19 3.85 -7.58 6.60
CA LYS A 19 3.17 -8.84 6.89
C LYS A 19 4.10 -9.86 7.58
N ARG A 20 5.24 -10.16 6.97
CA ARG A 20 6.13 -11.26 7.41
C ARG A 20 6.87 -10.95 8.70
N ILE A 21 7.30 -9.70 8.89
CA ILE A 21 8.17 -9.31 10.02
C ILE A 21 7.36 -8.79 11.20
N PHE A 22 6.16 -8.25 10.97
CA PHE A 22 5.35 -7.66 12.04
C PHE A 22 4.01 -8.37 12.21
N MET A 23 3.19 -8.48 11.17
CA MET A 23 1.84 -9.07 11.30
C MET A 23 1.88 -10.53 11.74
N ASP A 24 2.59 -11.40 11.02
CA ASP A 24 2.59 -12.84 11.29
C ASP A 24 3.14 -13.16 12.70
N PRO A 25 4.29 -12.60 13.14
CA PRO A 25 4.79 -12.84 14.49
C PRO A 25 3.89 -12.29 15.60
N LEU A 26 3.26 -11.12 15.38
CA LEU A 26 2.32 -10.56 16.37
C LEU A 26 1.03 -11.36 16.45
N MET A 27 0.53 -11.91 15.34
CA MET A 27 -0.62 -12.81 15.32
C MET A 27 -0.34 -14.10 16.08
N GLU A 28 0.87 -14.66 15.90
CA GLU A 28 1.33 -15.84 16.63
C GLU A 28 1.46 -15.56 18.14
N ALA A 29 2.12 -14.45 18.50
CA ALA A 29 2.27 -14.02 19.90
C ALA A 29 0.92 -13.71 20.58
N ALA A 30 -0.05 -13.16 19.83
CA ALA A 30 -1.41 -12.94 20.32
C ALA A 30 -2.20 -14.24 20.53
N SER A 31 -1.81 -15.32 19.84
CA SER A 31 -2.42 -16.65 19.95
C SER A 31 -1.71 -17.53 21.00
N ALA A 32 -0.52 -17.14 21.46
CA ALA A 32 0.25 -17.86 22.45
C ALA A 32 -0.40 -17.78 23.85
N GLN A 33 -0.85 -18.93 24.37
CA GLN A 33 -1.36 -19.10 25.73
C GLN A 33 -0.19 -19.22 26.74
N PRO A 34 -0.37 -18.87 28.04
CA PRO A 34 -1.63 -18.54 28.74
C PRO A 34 -1.84 -17.04 29.00
N LYS A 35 -0.93 -16.15 28.60
CA LYS A 35 -1.08 -14.69 28.70
C LYS A 35 -0.58 -14.02 27.41
N PRO A 36 -1.44 -13.80 26.41
CA PRO A 36 -1.03 -13.07 25.23
C PRO A 36 -0.65 -11.64 25.62
N PHE A 37 0.56 -11.22 25.25
CA PHE A 37 1.08 -9.86 25.53
C PHE A 37 0.43 -8.79 24.65
N VAL A 38 -0.24 -9.20 23.57
CA VAL A 38 -0.96 -8.34 22.63
C VAL A 38 -2.33 -8.96 22.38
N HIS A 39 -3.39 -8.16 22.39
CA HIS A 39 -4.70 -8.64 22.03
C HIS A 39 -4.79 -8.86 20.52
N LEU A 40 -5.34 -10.00 20.10
CA LEU A 40 -5.56 -10.33 18.69
C LEU A 40 -6.30 -9.22 17.93
N LYS A 41 -7.28 -8.59 18.59
CA LYS A 41 -8.06 -7.47 18.04
C LYS A 41 -7.21 -6.24 17.75
N ASP A 42 -6.19 -5.96 18.56
CA ASP A 42 -5.27 -4.84 18.35
C ASP A 42 -4.39 -5.13 17.14
N VAL A 43 -3.86 -6.34 17.01
CA VAL A 43 -3.07 -6.78 15.84
C VAL A 43 -3.90 -6.67 14.56
N GLN A 44 -5.14 -7.19 14.57
CA GLN A 44 -6.07 -7.09 13.44
C GLN A 44 -6.38 -5.63 13.07
N THR A 45 -6.47 -4.74 14.07
CA THR A 45 -6.69 -3.30 13.83
C THR A 45 -5.46 -2.62 13.23
N ILE A 46 -4.25 -2.95 13.71
CA ILE A 46 -3.00 -2.37 13.20
C ILE A 46 -2.77 -2.74 11.73
N PHE A 47 -2.97 -4.01 11.38
CA PHE A 47 -2.69 -4.54 10.05
C PHE A 47 -3.93 -4.69 9.18
N ALA A 48 -5.03 -4.03 9.55
CA ALA A 48 -6.25 -4.05 8.76
C ALA A 48 -5.95 -3.58 7.33
N TYR A 49 -6.53 -4.27 6.37
CA TYR A 49 -6.37 -4.03 4.94
C TYR A 49 -4.97 -4.23 4.33
N ILE A 50 -3.93 -4.52 5.12
CA ILE A 50 -2.60 -4.89 4.58
C ILE A 50 -2.68 -6.12 3.65
N PRO A 51 -3.38 -7.22 4.00
CA PRO A 51 -3.48 -8.37 3.10
C PRO A 51 -4.20 -8.04 1.78
N GLN A 52 -5.22 -7.18 1.83
CA GLN A 52 -5.97 -6.75 0.65
C GLN A 52 -5.13 -5.82 -0.23
N LEU A 53 -4.33 -4.93 0.37
CA LEU A 53 -3.36 -4.09 -0.35
C LEU A 53 -2.26 -4.92 -1.01
N ILE A 54 -1.74 -5.96 -0.36
CA ILE A 54 -0.77 -6.90 -0.96
C ILE A 54 -1.41 -7.58 -2.18
N MET A 55 -2.62 -8.12 -2.04
CA MET A 55 -3.32 -8.79 -3.14
C MET A 55 -3.55 -7.84 -4.32
N LEU A 56 -4.02 -6.61 -4.04
CA LEU A 56 -4.20 -5.58 -5.04
C LEU A 56 -2.88 -5.24 -5.73
N SER A 57 -1.83 -4.88 -4.99
CA SER A 57 -0.53 -4.49 -5.53
C SER A 57 0.13 -5.62 -6.33
N THR A 58 0.08 -6.87 -5.87
CA THR A 58 0.56 -8.03 -6.63
C THR A 58 -0.16 -8.17 -7.97
N SER A 59 -1.49 -8.09 -7.97
CA SER A 59 -2.28 -8.24 -9.19
C SER A 59 -2.09 -7.06 -10.15
N PHE A 60 -2.02 -5.84 -9.61
CA PHE A 60 -1.81 -4.61 -10.36
C PHE A 60 -0.41 -4.56 -10.97
N LEU A 61 0.63 -4.93 -10.21
CA LEU A 61 2.00 -5.02 -10.69
C LEU A 61 2.12 -5.98 -11.89
N ARG A 62 1.46 -7.15 -11.82
CA ARG A 62 1.42 -8.09 -12.96
C ARG A 62 0.78 -7.44 -14.19
N ARG A 63 -0.35 -6.75 -14.03
CA ARG A 63 -1.01 -6.04 -15.13
C ARG A 63 -0.13 -4.91 -15.70
N LEU A 64 0.63 -4.22 -14.86
CA LEU A 64 1.57 -3.19 -15.29
C LEU A 64 2.76 -3.76 -16.08
N HIS A 65 3.29 -4.92 -15.67
CA HIS A 65 4.31 -5.64 -16.44
C HIS A 65 3.77 -6.01 -17.82
N GLU A 66 2.58 -6.62 -17.88
CA GLU A 66 1.91 -6.95 -19.15
C GLU A 66 1.71 -5.69 -20.02
N ALA A 67 1.30 -4.57 -19.41
CA ALA A 67 1.10 -3.31 -20.13
C ALA A 67 2.37 -2.79 -20.79
N ILE A 68 3.49 -2.86 -20.06
CA ILE A 68 4.78 -2.34 -20.52
C ILE A 68 5.38 -3.25 -21.59
N GLU A 69 5.22 -4.57 -21.46
CA GLU A 69 5.68 -5.54 -22.46
C GLU A 69 4.91 -5.42 -23.79
N HIS A 70 3.61 -5.13 -23.75
CA HIS A 70 2.74 -5.11 -24.94
C HIS A 70 2.53 -3.73 -25.57
N GLY A 71 3.27 -2.70 -25.15
CA GLY A 71 3.31 -1.42 -25.85
C GLY A 71 2.65 -0.23 -25.16
N GLY A 72 2.49 -0.27 -23.83
CA GLY A 72 2.31 0.95 -23.03
C GLY A 72 0.87 1.38 -22.72
N ASP A 73 -0.07 0.43 -22.57
CA ASP A 73 -1.48 0.70 -22.18
C ASP A 73 -1.65 0.94 -20.67
N ILE A 74 -0.76 1.73 -20.07
CA ILE A 74 -0.68 1.94 -18.61
C ILE A 74 -1.96 2.61 -18.09
N GLY A 75 -2.50 3.60 -18.79
CA GLY A 75 -3.76 4.25 -18.41
C GLY A 75 -4.92 3.26 -18.35
N THR A 76 -4.96 2.34 -19.31
CA THR A 76 -5.94 1.25 -19.36
C THR A 76 -5.73 0.27 -18.20
N ALA A 77 -4.49 -0.10 -17.90
CA ALA A 77 -4.15 -0.91 -16.72
C ALA A 77 -4.63 -0.27 -15.40
N PHE A 78 -4.54 1.05 -15.23
CA PHE A 78 -5.15 1.73 -14.08
C PHE A 78 -6.68 1.67 -14.11
N CYS A 79 -7.29 1.83 -15.28
CA CYS A 79 -8.74 1.78 -15.46
C CYS A 79 -9.33 0.42 -15.06
N ASP A 80 -8.62 -0.68 -15.32
CA ASP A 80 -9.02 -2.05 -14.97
C ASP A 80 -9.12 -2.29 -13.45
N TYR A 81 -8.46 -1.43 -12.65
CA TYR A 81 -8.33 -1.59 -11.20
C TYR A 81 -9.01 -0.50 -10.37
N LEU A 82 -9.70 0.48 -11.00
CA LEU A 82 -10.29 1.64 -10.32
C LEU A 82 -11.12 1.27 -9.09
N ASP A 83 -12.03 0.30 -9.24
CA ASP A 83 -12.93 -0.13 -8.15
C ASP A 83 -12.17 -0.84 -7.02
N GLN A 84 -11.05 -1.48 -7.33
CA GLN A 84 -10.25 -2.19 -6.32
C GLN A 84 -9.43 -1.22 -5.46
N PHE A 85 -9.13 -0.02 -5.96
CA PHE A 85 -8.42 1.00 -5.19
C PHE A 85 -9.24 1.59 -4.02
N ASP A 86 -10.54 1.29 -3.92
CA ASP A 86 -11.38 1.69 -2.77
C ASP A 86 -10.87 1.14 -1.42
N VAL A 87 -10.07 0.07 -1.44
CA VAL A 87 -9.38 -0.42 -0.25
C VAL A 87 -8.51 0.66 0.42
N TYR A 88 -7.97 1.61 -0.34
CA TYR A 88 -7.17 2.71 0.19
C TYR A 88 -8.00 3.71 1.01
N ILE A 89 -9.29 3.88 0.71
CA ILE A 89 -10.24 4.67 1.51
C ILE A 89 -10.41 4.00 2.87
N SER A 90 -10.66 2.70 2.86
CA SER A 90 -10.83 1.91 4.09
C SER A 90 -9.55 1.88 4.93
N TYR A 91 -8.39 1.78 4.28
CA TYR A 91 -7.10 1.88 4.93
C TYR A 91 -6.88 3.27 5.56
N ALA A 92 -7.17 4.35 4.83
CA ALA A 92 -7.05 5.72 5.33
C ALA A 92 -7.95 5.96 6.56
N ALA A 93 -9.19 5.47 6.54
CA ALA A 93 -10.11 5.56 7.68
C ALA A 93 -9.61 4.82 8.93
N ASN A 94 -8.87 3.72 8.74
CA ASN A 94 -8.28 2.96 9.84
C ASN A 94 -6.88 3.46 10.24
N TYR A 95 -6.21 4.24 9.40
CA TYR A 95 -4.81 4.65 9.58
C TYR A 95 -4.54 5.34 10.92
N SER A 96 -5.41 6.27 11.35
CA SER A 96 -5.25 6.96 12.64
C SER A 96 -5.28 6.01 13.84
N LYS A 97 -6.16 4.99 13.80
CA LYS A 97 -6.23 3.93 14.80
C LYS A 97 -4.97 3.06 14.71
N ALA A 98 -4.63 2.58 13.51
CA ALA A 98 -3.45 1.74 13.28
C ALA A 98 -2.17 2.40 13.78
N GLN A 99 -1.98 3.70 13.52
CA GLN A 99 -0.83 4.48 13.98
C GLN A 99 -0.76 4.53 15.51
N ARG A 100 -1.88 4.82 16.19
CA ARG A 100 -1.94 4.85 17.66
C ARG A 100 -1.58 3.49 18.27
N TYR A 101 -2.10 2.40 17.72
CA TYR A 101 -1.81 1.05 18.20
C TYR A 101 -0.39 0.60 17.82
N ALA A 102 0.13 0.98 16.66
CA ALA A 102 1.49 0.68 16.22
C ALA A 102 2.54 1.34 17.13
N SER A 103 2.31 2.56 17.60
CA SER A 103 3.17 3.21 18.60
C SER A 103 3.25 2.43 19.92
N ASN A 104 2.12 1.85 20.36
CA ASN A 104 2.08 1.02 21.56
C ASN A 104 2.74 -0.36 21.32
N ALA A 105 2.49 -0.95 20.15
CA ALA A 105 3.06 -2.23 19.74
C ALA A 105 4.58 -2.14 19.53
N ARG A 106 5.13 -0.98 19.13
CA ARG A 106 6.58 -0.75 19.03
C ARG A 106 7.29 -1.12 20.34
N ASN A 107 6.74 -0.75 21.50
CA ASN A 107 7.35 -1.09 22.79
C ASN A 107 7.33 -2.60 23.10
N ILE A 108 6.43 -3.36 22.48
CA ILE A 108 6.28 -4.81 22.65
C ILE A 108 7.18 -5.55 21.64
N ILE A 109 7.12 -5.14 20.36
CA ILE A 109 7.95 -5.65 19.27
C ILE A 109 9.44 -5.39 19.54
N CYS A 110 9.80 -4.18 19.99
CA CYS A 110 11.20 -3.85 20.34
C CYS A 110 11.74 -4.64 21.53
N ARG A 111 10.88 -5.09 22.45
CA ARG A 111 11.32 -5.88 23.61
C ARG A 111 11.48 -7.36 23.30
N HIS A 112 10.70 -7.92 22.37
CA HIS A 112 10.70 -9.36 22.08
C HIS A 112 11.40 -9.78 20.79
N TYR A 113 11.37 -8.96 19.73
CA TYR A 113 11.81 -9.40 18.39
C TYR A 113 13.09 -8.70 17.90
N VAL A 114 13.55 -7.64 18.58
CA VAL A 114 14.73 -6.85 18.16
C VAL A 114 16.06 -7.44 18.64
N GLN A 115 16.07 -8.53 19.42
CA GLN A 115 17.34 -9.14 19.86
C GLN A 115 18.06 -9.98 18.79
N GLU A 116 17.38 -10.46 17.74
CA GLU A 116 18.01 -11.50 16.89
C GLU A 116 18.47 -11.07 15.49
N LYS A 117 17.98 -10.00 14.87
CA LYS A 117 18.54 -9.57 13.57
C LYS A 117 18.56 -8.08 13.45
N LYS A 118 19.52 -7.57 12.66
CA LYS A 118 19.65 -6.20 12.14
C LYS A 118 18.33 -5.75 11.50
N MET A 119 17.32 -5.50 12.32
CA MET A 119 16.06 -4.90 11.93
C MET A 119 16.43 -3.46 11.66
N ASN A 120 16.76 -3.21 10.39
CA ASN A 120 17.16 -1.89 9.93
C ASN A 120 16.10 -0.92 10.45
N ARG A 121 16.55 0.22 10.99
CA ARG A 121 15.82 1.13 11.88
C ARG A 121 14.55 1.79 11.28
N MET A 122 13.95 1.24 10.23
CA MET A 122 12.64 1.64 9.73
C MET A 122 11.57 1.17 10.72
N LEU A 123 10.85 2.14 11.26
CA LEU A 123 9.81 1.92 12.25
C LEU A 123 8.57 1.38 11.54
N LEU A 124 7.78 0.54 12.22
CA LEU A 124 6.48 0.08 11.72
C LEU A 124 5.60 1.26 11.23
N ALA A 125 5.72 2.41 11.89
CA ALA A 125 5.05 3.65 11.48
C ALA A 125 5.47 4.15 10.09
N ASP A 126 6.74 3.98 9.71
CA ASP A 126 7.27 4.43 8.41
C ASP A 126 6.71 3.59 7.26
N TYR A 127 6.42 2.31 7.51
CA TYR A 127 5.82 1.43 6.52
C TYR A 127 4.30 1.57 6.42
N ILE A 128 3.60 1.78 7.55
CA ILE A 128 2.12 1.92 7.57
C ILE A 128 1.68 3.25 6.92
N ILE A 129 2.55 4.27 6.82
CA ILE A 129 2.21 5.51 6.08
C ILE A 129 2.33 5.33 4.56
N GLU A 130 3.06 4.32 4.06
CA GLU A 130 3.31 4.18 2.62
C GLU A 130 2.05 4.05 1.76
N PRO A 131 1.01 3.28 2.12
CA PRO A 131 -0.21 3.21 1.31
C PRO A 131 -0.93 4.57 1.21
N ILE A 132 -0.85 5.41 2.25
CA ILE A 132 -1.38 6.78 2.21
C ILE A 132 -0.60 7.62 1.21
N GLN A 133 0.72 7.45 1.14
CA GLN A 133 1.59 8.18 0.21
C GLN A 133 1.53 7.63 -1.22
N ARG A 134 1.12 6.37 -1.42
CA ARG A 134 1.10 5.72 -2.74
C ARG A 134 0.10 6.37 -3.70
N ILE A 135 -1.10 6.72 -3.23
CA ILE A 135 -2.14 7.32 -4.07
C ILE A 135 -1.74 8.71 -4.63
N PRO A 136 -1.21 9.64 -3.83
CA PRO A 136 -0.63 10.88 -4.36
C PRO A 136 0.49 10.64 -5.39
N ARG A 137 1.34 9.63 -5.19
CA ARG A 137 2.39 9.27 -6.16
C ARG A 137 1.79 8.81 -7.49
N TYR A 138 0.73 8.00 -7.50
CA TYR A 138 0.03 7.65 -8.73
C TYR A 138 -0.50 8.88 -9.47
N CYS A 139 -1.04 9.86 -8.75
CA CYS A 139 -1.50 11.10 -9.37
C CYS A 139 -0.36 11.84 -10.08
N LEU A 140 0.82 11.91 -9.47
CA LEU A 140 2.01 12.53 -10.08
C LEU A 140 2.48 11.75 -11.31
N LEU A 141 2.61 10.43 -11.19
CA LEU A 141 3.06 9.55 -12.28
C LEU A 141 2.10 9.60 -13.48
N LEU A 142 0.78 9.55 -13.25
CA LEU A 142 -0.23 9.65 -14.31
C LEU A 142 -0.25 11.04 -14.95
N LYS A 143 -0.03 12.10 -14.17
CA LYS A 143 0.07 13.47 -14.70
C LYS A 143 1.30 13.64 -15.59
N ASP A 144 2.44 13.10 -15.19
CA ASP A 144 3.65 13.13 -16.00
C ASP A 144 3.54 12.22 -17.21
N LEU A 145 2.92 11.05 -17.09
CA LEU A 145 2.61 10.19 -18.25
C LEU A 145 1.75 10.95 -19.27
N LYS A 146 0.64 11.56 -18.83
CA LYS A 146 -0.25 12.35 -19.69
C LYS A 146 0.46 13.50 -20.41
N ARG A 147 1.45 14.14 -19.77
CA ARG A 147 2.24 15.24 -20.36
C ARG A 147 3.15 14.76 -21.50
N HIS A 148 3.59 13.51 -21.45
CA HIS A 148 4.48 12.92 -22.45
C HIS A 148 3.73 12.06 -23.49
N SER A 149 2.43 11.82 -23.31
CA SER A 149 1.57 11.13 -24.28
C SER A 149 0.95 12.09 -25.30
N SER A 150 0.84 11.66 -26.56
CA SER A 150 0.13 12.42 -27.59
C SER A 150 -1.39 12.35 -27.37
N PRO A 151 -2.17 13.42 -27.60
CA PRO A 151 -3.63 13.36 -27.60
C PRO A 151 -4.23 12.38 -28.62
N THR A 152 -3.46 11.97 -29.63
CA THR A 152 -3.85 10.98 -30.63
C THR A 152 -3.53 9.54 -30.21
N ASP A 153 -2.85 9.36 -29.08
CA ASP A 153 -2.54 8.05 -28.51
C ASP A 153 -3.83 7.38 -28.01
N PRO A 154 -4.12 6.12 -28.39
CA PRO A 154 -5.27 5.38 -27.90
C PRO A 154 -5.40 5.37 -26.37
N ASP A 155 -4.28 5.37 -25.63
CA ASP A 155 -4.28 5.30 -24.17
C ASP A 155 -4.48 6.68 -23.50
N TYR A 156 -4.42 7.79 -24.25
CA TYR A 156 -4.53 9.13 -23.69
C TYR A 156 -5.83 9.35 -22.91
N ALA A 157 -6.95 8.85 -23.43
CA ALA A 157 -8.25 8.94 -22.76
C ALA A 157 -8.29 8.11 -21.46
N SER A 158 -7.71 6.91 -21.48
CA SER A 158 -7.59 6.06 -20.31
C SER A 158 -6.70 6.69 -19.25
N ILE A 159 -5.58 7.31 -19.64
CA ILE A 159 -4.69 8.05 -18.72
C ILE A 159 -5.45 9.22 -18.07
N ASP A 160 -6.21 10.01 -18.83
CA ASP A 160 -7.00 11.11 -18.28
C ASP A 160 -8.07 10.62 -17.28
N ARG A 161 -8.76 9.53 -17.62
CA ARG A 161 -9.74 8.90 -16.72
C ARG A 161 -9.10 8.35 -15.45
N ALA A 162 -7.98 7.65 -15.57
CA ALA A 162 -7.22 7.13 -14.45
C ALA A 162 -6.75 8.27 -13.53
N LEU A 163 -6.20 9.35 -14.10
CA LEU A 163 -5.75 10.52 -13.36
C LEU A 163 -6.89 11.17 -12.56
N LYS A 164 -8.06 11.38 -13.20
CA LYS A 164 -9.25 11.94 -12.52
C LYS A 164 -9.69 11.05 -11.36
N SER A 165 -9.73 9.74 -11.57
CA SER A 165 -10.18 8.78 -10.56
C SER A 165 -9.21 8.69 -9.38
N MET A 166 -7.89 8.62 -9.64
CA MET A 166 -6.87 8.63 -8.60
C MET A 166 -6.84 9.96 -7.83
N THR A 167 -7.09 11.08 -8.51
CA THR A 167 -7.22 12.40 -7.84
C THR A 167 -8.42 12.44 -6.92
N ALA A 168 -9.58 11.95 -7.37
CA ALA A 168 -10.78 11.85 -6.55
C ALA A 168 -10.56 10.94 -5.33
N LEU A 169 -9.89 9.81 -5.53
CA LEU A 169 -9.50 8.89 -4.45
C LEU A 169 -8.58 9.57 -3.42
N ALA A 170 -7.56 10.30 -3.88
CA ALA A 170 -6.67 11.06 -3.00
C ALA A 170 -7.45 12.09 -2.14
N HIS A 171 -8.40 12.80 -2.76
CA HIS A 171 -9.27 13.73 -2.03
C HIS A 171 -10.20 13.02 -1.03
N ALA A 172 -10.76 11.87 -1.39
CA ALA A 172 -11.60 11.08 -0.49
C ALA A 172 -10.80 10.60 0.72
N MET A 173 -9.58 10.08 0.52
CA MET A 173 -8.70 9.67 1.61
C MET A 173 -8.38 10.84 2.56
N ASN A 174 -8.02 12.00 2.00
CA ASN A 174 -7.72 13.20 2.79
C ASN A 174 -8.93 13.77 3.54
N SER A 175 -10.15 13.55 3.05
CA SER A 175 -11.38 14.05 3.70
C SER A 175 -11.83 13.19 4.88
N ILE A 176 -11.28 11.98 5.01
CA ILE A 176 -11.64 11.00 6.05
C ILE A 176 -10.61 10.98 7.20
N GLN A 177 -9.38 11.45 6.93
CA GLN A 177 -8.31 11.62 7.91
C GLN A 177 -8.55 12.85 8.80
#